data_AF-A0A951LYJ4-F1
#
_entry.id   AF-A0A951LYJ4-F1
#
_cell.length_a   1.000
_cell.length_b   1.000
_cell.length_c   1.000
_cell.angle_alpha   90.00
_cell.angle_beta   90.00
_cell.angle_gamma   90.00
#
_symmetry.space_group_name_H-M   'P 1'
#
loop_
_entity.id
_entity.type
_entity.pdbx_description
1 polymer ?
#
loop_
_entity_poly.entity_id
_entity_poly.type
_entity_poly.pdbx_seq_one_letter_code
_entity_poly.pdbx_strand_id
1 'polypeptide(L)'
;MRFLSFSKLLSACALVICSFAPVLANGATEEAAKLLPDQIGTYRAVTKAEPDKAFSESRQRMYHAISSASRTYRSEKGEYFALTVTRMSSEAGAYAWLTTGTRPVYAIDPSTQVIRTGEVGTASM
;
A
#
# COMPACT_ATOMS: atom_id res chain seq x y z
N MET A 1 40.02 -1.00 41.67
CA MET A 1 39.36 0.11 40.93
C MET A 1 39.26 -0.07 39.40
N ARG A 2 39.31 -1.29 38.84
CA ARG A 2 39.19 -1.52 37.37
C ARG A 2 37.81 -1.98 36.90
N PHE A 3 36.96 -2.46 37.81
CA PHE A 3 35.61 -2.95 37.48
C PHE A 3 34.57 -1.84 37.23
N LEU A 4 34.77 -0.62 37.75
CA LEU A 4 33.84 0.50 37.52
C LEU A 4 33.86 1.03 36.07
N SER A 5 34.96 0.83 35.34
CA SER A 5 35.09 1.32 33.96
C SER A 5 34.33 0.45 32.95
N PHE A 6 34.20 -0.86 33.24
CA PHE A 6 33.54 -1.81 32.34
C PHE A 6 32.02 -1.64 32.31
N SER A 7 31.41 -1.32 33.46
CA SER A 7 29.98 -1.04 33.59
C SER A 7 29.55 0.19 32.77
N LYS A 8 30.37 1.26 32.77
CA LYS A 8 30.10 2.46 31.98
C LYS A 8 30.16 2.20 30.47
N LEU A 9 31.04 1.31 30.04
CA LEU A 9 31.21 0.95 28.63
C LEU A 9 30.03 0.10 28.12
N LEU A 10 29.55 -0.85 28.94
CA LEU A 10 28.33 -1.62 28.64
C LEU A 10 27.08 -0.73 28.55
N SER A 11 26.94 0.26 29.44
CA SER A 11 25.81 1.19 29.40
C SER A 11 25.83 2.08 28.16
N ALA A 12 27.01 2.55 27.73
CA ALA A 12 27.15 3.33 26.50
C ALA A 12 26.81 2.50 25.25
N CYS A 13 27.24 1.23 25.17
CA CYS A 13 26.89 0.35 24.06
C CYS A 13 25.38 0.05 24.00
N ALA A 14 24.70 -0.09 25.14
CA ALA A 14 23.25 -0.32 25.17
C ALA A 14 22.46 0.89 24.61
N LEU A 15 22.89 2.11 24.93
CA LEU A 15 22.26 3.35 24.41
C LEU A 15 22.42 3.52 22.90
N VAL A 16 23.56 3.11 22.34
CA VAL A 16 23.82 3.17 20.89
C VAL A 16 22.97 2.14 20.13
N ILE A 17 22.75 0.95 20.70
CA ILE A 17 21.89 -0.06 20.05
C ILE A 17 20.42 0.37 20.06
N CYS A 18 19.96 1.09 21.09
CA CYS A 18 18.58 1.61 21.15
C CYS A 18 18.31 2.80 20.22
N SER A 19 19.33 3.50 19.70
CA SER A 19 19.13 4.64 18.80
C SER A 19 18.84 4.22 17.34
N PHE A 20 19.12 2.96 16.99
CA PHE A 20 18.73 2.37 15.71
C PHE A 20 17.43 1.58 15.84
N ALA A 21 16.43 2.14 16.54
CA ALA A 21 15.08 1.62 16.43
C ALA A 21 14.70 1.65 14.94
N PRO A 22 14.36 0.50 14.33
CA PRO A 22 13.93 0.51 12.94
C PRO A 22 12.67 1.37 12.88
N VAL A 23 12.73 2.47 12.12
CA VAL A 23 11.54 3.15 11.62
C VAL A 23 10.87 2.15 10.69
N LEU A 24 10.10 1.25 11.30
CA LEU A 24 9.40 0.16 10.64
C LEU A 24 8.31 0.77 9.77
N ALA A 25 8.56 0.78 8.46
CA ALA A 25 7.65 0.47 7.36
C ALA A 25 6.31 1.23 7.21
N ASN A 26 5.89 2.07 8.15
CA ASN A 26 4.59 2.75 8.08
C ASN A 26 4.55 3.87 7.03
N GLY A 27 5.70 4.43 6.65
CA GLY A 27 5.76 5.54 5.69
C GLY A 27 5.35 5.13 4.27
N ALA A 28 5.62 3.89 3.87
CA ALA A 28 5.27 3.42 2.52
C ALA A 28 3.74 3.51 2.31
N THR A 29 2.96 2.92 3.20
CA THR A 29 1.49 2.92 3.09
C THR A 29 0.89 4.33 3.10
N GLU A 30 1.46 5.24 3.88
CA GLU A 30 0.91 6.58 4.08
C GLU A 30 0.85 7.39 2.77
N GLU A 31 1.84 7.22 1.88
CA GLU A 31 1.86 7.93 0.61
C GLU A 31 0.75 7.47 -0.34
N ALA A 32 0.54 6.15 -0.47
CA ALA A 32 -0.55 5.62 -1.30
C ALA A 32 -1.93 5.95 -0.70
N ALA A 33 -2.04 5.97 0.63
CA ALA A 33 -3.28 6.31 1.33
C ALA A 33 -3.74 7.75 1.07
N LYS A 34 -2.81 8.69 0.85
CA LYS A 34 -3.10 10.10 0.52
C LYS A 34 -3.66 10.28 -0.89
N LEU A 35 -3.44 9.32 -1.78
CA LEU A 35 -3.96 9.36 -3.15
C LEU A 35 -5.40 8.86 -3.25
N LEU A 36 -5.94 8.25 -2.18
CA LEU A 36 -7.32 7.76 -2.16
C LEU A 36 -8.28 8.90 -1.77
N PRO A 37 -9.19 9.31 -2.68
CA PRO A 37 -10.12 10.39 -2.39
C PRO A 37 -11.20 9.97 -1.38
N ASP A 38 -11.90 10.95 -0.81
CA ASP A 38 -13.05 10.67 0.06
C ASP A 38 -14.33 10.35 -0.74
N GLN A 39 -14.36 10.73 -2.03
CA GLN A 39 -15.51 10.53 -2.92
C GLN A 39 -15.05 10.26 -4.36
N ILE A 40 -15.72 9.34 -5.05
CA ILE A 40 -15.52 9.00 -6.46
C ILE A 40 -16.89 8.98 -7.13
N GLY A 41 -17.22 10.03 -7.88
CA GLY A 41 -18.56 10.19 -8.45
C GLY A 41 -19.64 10.20 -7.36
N THR A 42 -20.56 9.23 -7.41
CA THR A 42 -21.64 9.04 -6.42
C THR A 42 -21.26 8.12 -5.26
N TYR A 43 -20.02 7.62 -5.22
CA TYR A 43 -19.55 6.71 -4.18
C TYR A 43 -18.76 7.48 -3.11
N ARG A 44 -19.12 7.28 -1.85
CA ARG A 44 -18.45 7.89 -0.70
C ARG A 44 -17.63 6.86 0.06
N ALA A 45 -16.44 7.25 0.52
CA ALA A 45 -15.62 6.43 1.39
C ALA A 45 -16.38 6.04 2.68
N VAL A 46 -16.35 4.74 3.01
CA VAL A 46 -16.95 4.21 4.25
C VAL A 46 -15.90 3.75 5.25
N THR A 47 -14.67 3.52 4.80
CA THR A 47 -13.51 3.18 5.65
C THR A 47 -12.42 4.23 5.50
N LYS A 48 -11.51 4.27 6.48
CA LYS A 48 -10.22 4.96 6.28
C LYS A 48 -9.41 4.20 5.21
N ALA A 49 -8.45 4.89 4.60
CA ALA A 49 -7.45 4.21 3.78
C ALA A 49 -6.58 3.31 4.67
N GLU A 50 -6.42 2.06 4.27
CA GLU A 50 -5.65 1.05 4.99
C GLU A 50 -4.55 0.48 4.09
N PRO A 51 -3.46 -0.08 4.66
CA PRO A 51 -2.49 -0.83 3.87
C PRO A 51 -3.17 -1.96 3.09
N ASP A 52 -2.79 -2.11 1.81
CA ASP A 52 -3.22 -3.26 1.03
C ASP A 52 -2.63 -4.55 1.60
N LYS A 53 -3.49 -5.43 2.12
CA LYS A 53 -3.09 -6.71 2.71
C LYS A 53 -2.44 -7.65 1.69
N ALA A 54 -2.71 -7.45 0.40
CA ALA A 54 -2.09 -8.21 -0.66
C ALA A 54 -0.71 -7.66 -1.06
N PHE A 55 -0.28 -6.53 -0.50
CA PHE A 55 1.03 -5.94 -0.74
C PHE A 55 2.12 -6.77 -0.08
N SER A 56 2.89 -7.48 -0.89
CA SER A 56 3.96 -8.38 -0.46
C SER A 56 5.32 -7.87 -0.91
N GLU A 57 6.39 -8.29 -0.22
CA GLU A 57 7.76 -8.04 -0.68
C GLU A 57 8.03 -8.58 -2.09
N SER A 58 7.36 -9.67 -2.49
CA SER A 58 7.48 -10.20 -3.85
C SER A 58 6.97 -9.21 -4.90
N ARG A 59 5.85 -8.51 -4.62
CA ARG A 59 5.32 -7.45 -5.49
C ARG A 59 6.25 -6.23 -5.54
N GLN A 60 6.83 -5.86 -4.40
CA GLN A 60 7.85 -4.81 -4.34
C GLN A 60 9.06 -5.15 -5.20
N ARG A 61 9.57 -6.38 -5.10
CA ARG A 61 10.75 -6.82 -5.88
C ARG A 61 10.46 -6.99 -7.37
N MET A 62 9.32 -7.56 -7.75
CA MET A 62 9.00 -7.87 -9.15
C MET A 62 8.61 -6.64 -9.97
N TYR A 63 7.86 -5.70 -9.36
CA TYR A 63 7.27 -4.57 -10.09
C TYR A 63 7.78 -3.21 -9.61
N HIS A 64 8.77 -3.22 -8.72
CA HIS A 64 9.29 -2.01 -8.06
C HIS A 64 8.16 -1.18 -7.41
N ALA A 65 7.19 -1.89 -6.81
CA ALA A 65 6.10 -1.25 -6.09
C ALA A 65 6.64 -0.65 -4.78
N ILE A 66 6.37 0.63 -4.56
CA ILE A 66 6.85 1.38 -3.38
C ILE A 66 5.83 1.24 -2.25
N SER A 67 4.55 1.37 -2.58
CA SER A 67 3.47 1.36 -1.59
C SER A 67 2.14 0.97 -2.19
N SER A 68 1.24 0.49 -1.34
CA SER A 68 -0.13 0.15 -1.74
C SER A 68 -1.10 0.40 -0.60
N ALA A 69 -2.23 1.03 -0.91
CA ALA A 69 -3.30 1.30 0.04
C ALA A 69 -4.66 1.00 -0.60
N SER A 70 -5.62 0.59 0.23
CA SER A 70 -6.98 0.27 -0.19
C SER A 70 -8.00 1.05 0.64
N ARG A 71 -9.14 1.38 0.01
CA ARG A 71 -10.28 2.02 0.68
C ARG A 71 -11.59 1.54 0.07
N THR A 72 -12.58 1.30 0.92
CA THR A 72 -13.91 0.88 0.48
C THR A 72 -14.84 2.09 0.36
N TYR A 73 -15.61 2.10 -0.72
CA TYR A 73 -16.61 3.12 -1.03
C TYR A 73 -17.99 2.51 -1.14
N ARG A 74 -19.02 3.32 -0.90
CA ARG A 74 -20.43 2.94 -1.01
C ARG A 74 -21.20 3.94 -1.86
N SER A 75 -22.01 3.48 -2.80
CA SER A 75 -22.94 4.34 -3.57
C SER A 75 -24.16 4.71 -2.73
N GLU A 76 -24.90 5.72 -3.19
CA GLU A 76 -26.20 6.09 -2.63
C GLU A 76 -27.23 4.94 -2.70
N LYS A 77 -27.09 4.04 -3.69
CA LYS A 77 -27.90 2.83 -3.84
C LYS A 77 -27.47 1.69 -2.93
N GLY A 78 -26.37 1.85 -2.20
CA GLY A 78 -25.85 0.89 -1.25
C GLY A 78 -24.87 -0.14 -1.81
N GLU A 79 -24.42 0.01 -3.06
CA GLU A 79 -23.40 -0.85 -3.67
C GLU A 79 -22.02 -0.51 -3.08
N TYR A 80 -21.14 -1.51 -2.97
CA TYR A 80 -19.79 -1.31 -2.45
C TYR A 80 -18.75 -1.66 -3.51
N PHE A 81 -17.65 -0.92 -3.51
CA PHE A 81 -16.44 -1.35 -4.19
C PHE A 81 -15.20 -0.94 -3.38
N ALA A 82 -14.11 -1.70 -3.53
CA ALA A 82 -12.83 -1.38 -2.94
C ALA A 82 -11.89 -0.84 -4.03
N LEU A 83 -11.29 0.32 -3.80
CA LEU A 83 -10.24 0.86 -4.65
C LEU A 83 -8.89 0.60 -3.98
N THR A 84 -7.96 0.05 -4.74
CA THR A 84 -6.57 -0.11 -4.31
C THR A 84 -5.66 0.72 -5.21
N VAL A 85 -4.84 1.57 -4.61
CA VAL A 85 -3.85 2.39 -5.30
C VAL A 85 -2.47 1.88 -4.94
N THR A 86 -1.70 1.48 -5.94
CA THR A 86 -0.31 1.04 -5.80
C THR A 86 0.61 2.06 -6.45
N ARG A 87 1.54 2.64 -5.67
CA ARG A 87 2.58 3.51 -6.19
C ARG A 87 3.75 2.67 -6.68
N MET A 88 4.17 2.90 -7.93
CA MET A 88 5.33 2.26 -8.53
C MET A 88 6.50 3.24 -8.58
N SER A 89 7.74 2.74 -8.57
CA SER A 89 8.92 3.58 -8.74
C SER A 89 9.19 3.98 -10.19
N SER A 90 8.54 3.31 -11.15
CA SER A 90 8.73 3.55 -12.59
C SER A 90 7.48 3.22 -13.39
N GLU A 91 7.36 3.87 -14.55
CA GLU A 91 6.31 3.58 -15.54
C GLU A 91 6.40 2.15 -16.07
N ALA A 92 7.62 1.66 -16.31
CA ALA A 92 7.84 0.27 -16.73
C ALA A 92 7.31 -0.74 -15.70
N GLY A 93 7.51 -0.47 -14.40
CA GLY A 93 6.94 -1.26 -13.31
C GLY A 93 5.42 -1.22 -13.28
N ALA A 94 4.82 -0.05 -13.50
CA ALA A 94 3.37 0.10 -13.63
C ALA A 94 2.80 -0.65 -14.83
N TYR A 95 3.45 -0.56 -15.99
CA TYR A 95 3.08 -1.29 -17.19
C TYR A 95 3.18 -2.80 -16.95
N ALA A 96 4.30 -3.28 -16.41
CA ALA A 96 4.50 -4.69 -16.08
C ALA A 96 3.45 -5.19 -15.07
N TRP A 97 3.11 -4.39 -14.06
CA TRP A 97 2.04 -4.71 -13.12
C TRP A 97 0.69 -4.90 -13.82
N LEU A 98 0.33 -3.95 -14.69
CA LEU A 98 -0.93 -3.99 -15.43
C LEU A 98 -1.00 -5.19 -16.38
N THR A 99 0.07 -5.51 -17.08
CA THR A 99 0.10 -6.62 -18.06
C THR A 99 0.22 -8.00 -17.41
N THR A 100 0.87 -8.09 -16.24
CA THR A 100 1.06 -9.36 -15.54
C THR A 100 -0.10 -9.66 -14.58
N GLY A 101 -0.69 -8.61 -14.00
CA GLY A 101 -1.86 -8.67 -13.12
C GLY A 101 -3.21 -8.79 -13.82
N THR A 102 -3.28 -8.63 -15.14
CA THR A 102 -4.50 -8.87 -15.96
C THR A 102 -4.76 -10.34 -16.27
N ARG A 103 -4.20 -11.28 -15.50
CA ARG A 103 -4.83 -12.59 -15.34
C ARG A 103 -5.92 -12.44 -14.29
N PRO A 104 -7.19 -12.39 -14.68
CA PRO A 104 -8.22 -12.07 -13.73
C PRO A 104 -8.38 -13.23 -12.75
N VAL A 105 -8.10 -12.96 -11.48
CA VAL A 105 -8.72 -13.72 -10.40
C VAL A 105 -10.16 -13.20 -10.31
N TYR A 106 -10.97 -13.50 -11.32
CA TYR A 106 -12.41 -13.46 -11.18
C TYR A 106 -12.78 -14.63 -10.28
N ALA A 107 -12.81 -14.41 -8.97
CA ALA A 107 -13.79 -15.11 -8.15
C ALA A 107 -15.15 -14.56 -8.61
N ILE A 108 -15.74 -15.23 -9.60
CA ILE A 108 -17.05 -14.88 -10.16
C ILE A 108 -18.07 -15.10 -9.04
N ASP A 109 -18.44 -14.02 -8.36
CA ASP A 109 -19.80 -13.90 -7.85
C ASP A 109 -20.69 -13.64 -9.08
N PRO A 110 -21.63 -14.53 -9.44
CA PRO A 110 -22.45 -14.41 -10.64
C PRO A 110 -23.37 -13.19 -10.66
N SER A 111 -23.39 -12.38 -9.59
CA SER A 111 -24.24 -11.19 -9.46
C SER A 111 -23.56 -9.85 -9.81
N THR A 112 -22.24 -9.79 -10.04
CA THR A 112 -21.56 -8.50 -10.26
C THR A 112 -21.37 -8.17 -11.75
N GLN A 113 -22.00 -7.07 -12.16
CA GLN A 113 -21.90 -6.53 -13.52
C GLN A 113 -20.46 -6.23 -13.91
N VAL A 114 -20.13 -6.69 -15.13
CA VAL A 114 -18.84 -6.54 -15.80
C VAL A 114 -18.49 -5.05 -15.99
N ILE A 115 -17.50 -4.56 -15.24
CA ILE A 115 -16.83 -3.29 -15.57
C ILE A 115 -16.06 -3.50 -16.88
N ARG A 116 -16.41 -2.72 -17.91
CA ARG A 116 -15.81 -2.82 -19.24
C ARG A 116 -14.38 -2.28 -19.22
N THR A 117 -13.46 -3.07 -19.77
CA THR A 117 -12.10 -2.67 -20.13
C THR A 117 -12.16 -1.43 -21.03
N GLY A 118 -11.93 -0.26 -20.43
CA GLY A 118 -12.12 1.05 -21.08
C GLY A 118 -12.08 2.22 -20.09
N GLU A 119 -12.33 1.99 -18.81
CA GLU A 119 -12.23 2.99 -17.73
C GLU A 119 -10.88 2.94 -16.98
N VAL A 120 -9.80 2.53 -17.65
CA VAL A 120 -8.44 2.57 -17.08
C VAL A 120 -7.80 3.90 -17.49
N GLY A 121 -7.85 4.89 -16.59
CA GLY A 121 -7.12 6.15 -16.77
C GLY A 121 -5.73 6.09 -16.17
N THR A 122 -4.71 6.55 -16.92
CA THR A 122 -3.39 6.86 -16.37
C THR A 122 -3.37 8.31 -15.90
N ALA A 123 -3.05 8.55 -14.64
CA ALA A 123 -2.79 9.90 -14.13
C ALA A 123 -1.27 10.10 -14.06
N SER A 124 -0.73 10.99 -14.90
CA SER A 124 0.65 11.47 -14.80
C SER A 124 0.67 12.78 -14.00
N MET A 125 1.56 12.87 -13.00
CA MET A 125 1.95 14.14 -12.37
C MET A 125 3.25 14.65 -12.98
#